data_AF-A0A077MEK8-F1
#
_entry.id   AF-A0A077MEK8-F1
#
_cell.length_a   1.000
_cell.length_b   1.000
_cell.length_c   1.000
_cell.angle_alpha   90.00
_cell.angle_beta   90.00
_cell.angle_gamma   90.00
#
_symmetry.space_group_name_H-M   'P 1'
#
loop_
_entity.id
_entity.type
_entity.pdbx_description
1 polymer ?
#
loop_
_entity_poly.entity_id
_entity_poly.type
_entity_poly.pdbx_seq_one_letter_code
_entity_poly.pdbx_strand_id
1 'polypeptide(L)'
;MNAHSTGSRTKRDWLAFDRTDRIGLTILLGAVGAGTLLSTVGASVQRWIAGDPIPLPLSTTITVPELDRAGVHYGTGDYAIDFSDAGIGARVLDLLPGVLTSAVVIGCIILFLRFMVPVGAGQPFAPAQVTRLRAIGFALMLGLPVAALAREAIDGSLIGSMDLGGLEPGFTLSLPWLPMTLGLVAALLAEAFKVGSRLSDDVEGLV
;
A
#
# COMPACT_ATOMS: atom_id res chain seq x y z
N MET A 1 -7.75 -50.47 -41.97
CA MET A 1 -8.29 -50.63 -40.61
C MET A 1 -7.19 -50.30 -39.60
N ASN A 2 -7.55 -49.47 -38.62
CA ASN A 2 -6.89 -49.20 -37.33
C ASN A 2 -5.93 -48.00 -37.26
N ALA A 3 -6.56 -46.85 -36.99
CA ALA A 3 -5.98 -45.70 -36.33
C ALA A 3 -5.67 -46.05 -34.86
N HIS A 4 -4.42 -45.84 -34.44
CA HIS A 4 -4.07 -45.75 -33.02
C HIS A 4 -4.15 -44.28 -32.60
N SER A 5 -5.22 -43.93 -31.89
CA SER A 5 -5.35 -42.68 -31.15
C SER A 5 -4.47 -42.74 -29.90
N THR A 6 -3.32 -42.09 -29.95
CA THR A 6 -2.53 -41.80 -28.74
C THR A 6 -3.19 -40.66 -27.99
N GLY A 7 -4.04 -41.00 -27.02
CA GLY A 7 -4.57 -40.04 -26.05
C GLY A 7 -3.43 -39.47 -25.21
N SER A 8 -3.01 -38.23 -25.51
CA SER A 8 -2.13 -37.48 -24.62
C SER A 8 -2.89 -37.19 -23.33
N ARG A 9 -2.49 -37.81 -22.21
CA ARG A 9 -2.89 -37.37 -20.87
C ARG A 9 -2.43 -35.93 -20.73
N THR A 10 -3.37 -34.98 -20.78
CA THR A 10 -3.14 -33.59 -20.42
C THR A 10 -2.64 -33.56 -18.98
N LYS A 11 -1.35 -33.26 -18.81
CA LYS A 11 -0.72 -33.08 -17.51
C LYS A 11 -1.44 -31.91 -16.85
N ARG A 12 -2.19 -32.18 -15.77
CA ARG A 12 -2.92 -31.15 -15.03
C ARG A 12 -1.89 -30.15 -14.53
N ASP A 13 -1.95 -28.93 -15.04
CA ASP A 13 -1.08 -27.85 -14.58
C ASP A 13 -1.60 -27.38 -13.22
N TRP A 14 -0.90 -27.78 -12.17
CA TRP A 14 -1.27 -27.47 -10.79
C TRP A 14 -1.04 -25.99 -10.43
N LEU A 15 -0.34 -25.23 -11.30
CA LEU A 15 -0.06 -23.81 -11.12
C LEU A 15 -0.92 -22.93 -12.04
N ALA A 16 -1.80 -23.52 -12.85
CA ALA A 16 -2.69 -22.76 -13.71
C ALA A 16 -3.75 -22.05 -12.89
N PHE A 17 -3.78 -20.72 -13.03
CA PHE A 17 -4.68 -19.85 -12.28
C PHE A 17 -6.16 -20.11 -12.66
N ASP A 18 -6.89 -20.77 -11.76
CA ASP A 18 -8.22 -21.29 -12.04
C ASP A 18 -9.36 -20.32 -11.62
N ARG A 19 -10.62 -20.76 -11.71
CA ARG A 19 -11.78 -19.95 -11.26
C ARG A 19 -11.83 -19.78 -9.74
N THR A 20 -11.39 -20.78 -9.00
CA THR A 20 -11.37 -20.79 -7.53
C THR A 20 -10.34 -19.80 -7.02
N ASP A 21 -9.15 -19.77 -7.63
CA ASP A 21 -8.08 -18.82 -7.33
C ASP A 21 -8.53 -17.38 -7.53
N ARG A 22 -9.31 -17.12 -8.59
CA ARG A 22 -9.88 -15.78 -8.84
C ARG A 22 -10.86 -15.34 -7.77
N ILE A 23 -11.75 -16.23 -7.35
CA ILE A 23 -12.73 -15.94 -6.30
C ILE A 23 -12.00 -15.69 -4.97
N GLY A 24 -11.07 -16.58 -4.62
CA GLY A 24 -10.25 -16.45 -3.41
C GLY A 24 -9.46 -15.13 -3.40
N LEU A 25 -8.80 -14.80 -4.51
CA LEU A 25 -8.05 -13.55 -4.64
C LEU A 25 -8.98 -12.32 -4.58
N THR A 26 -10.16 -12.37 -5.19
CA THR A 26 -11.13 -11.26 -5.14
C THR A 26 -11.62 -11.03 -3.70
N ILE A 27 -11.94 -12.09 -2.97
CA ILE A 27 -12.35 -12.00 -1.56
C ILE A 27 -11.20 -11.46 -0.70
N LEU A 28 -9.97 -11.96 -0.91
CA LEU A 28 -8.79 -11.50 -0.19
C LEU A 28 -8.54 -10.01 -0.43
N LEU A 29 -8.56 -9.56 -1.68
CA LEU A 29 -8.39 -8.16 -2.04
C LEU A 29 -9.51 -7.29 -1.44
N GLY A 30 -10.76 -7.78 -1.45
CA GLY A 30 -11.88 -7.11 -0.81
C GLY A 30 -11.69 -6.95 0.69
N ALA A 31 -11.24 -8.01 1.38
CA ALA A 31 -10.95 -7.99 2.81
C ALA A 31 -9.80 -7.02 3.14
N VAL A 32 -8.73 -7.01 2.34
CA VAL A 32 -7.60 -6.08 2.48
C VAL A 32 -8.06 -4.64 2.28
N GLY A 33 -8.88 -4.35 1.26
CA GLY A 33 -9.42 -3.02 1.01
C GLY A 33 -10.32 -2.53 2.14
N ALA A 34 -11.24 -3.38 2.61
CA ALA A 34 -12.12 -3.05 3.74
C ALA A 34 -11.33 -2.87 5.04
N GLY A 35 -10.38 -3.76 5.34
CA GLY A 35 -9.51 -3.66 6.51
C GLY A 35 -8.66 -2.39 6.50
N THR A 36 -8.12 -2.00 5.34
CA THR A 36 -7.36 -0.75 5.18
C THR A 36 -8.25 0.47 5.45
N LEU A 37 -9.44 0.51 4.86
CA LEU A 37 -10.38 1.62 5.05
C LEU A 37 -10.83 1.74 6.51
N LEU A 38 -11.16 0.63 7.14
CA LEU A 38 -11.59 0.60 8.54
C LEU A 38 -10.46 0.99 9.49
N SER A 39 -9.24 0.48 9.28
CA SER A 39 -8.10 0.78 10.16
C SER A 39 -7.59 2.22 10.03
N THR A 40 -7.64 2.81 8.82
CA THR A 40 -7.06 4.13 8.57
C THR A 40 -8.07 5.27 8.70
N VAL A 41 -9.28 5.09 8.15
CA VAL A 41 -10.33 6.12 8.17
C VAL A 41 -11.35 5.80 9.27
N GLY A 42 -11.81 4.55 9.33
CA GLY A 42 -12.81 4.11 10.31
C GLY A 42 -12.39 4.37 11.75
N ALA A 43 -11.15 4.06 12.10
CA ALA A 43 -10.61 4.29 13.43
C ALA A 43 -10.58 5.79 13.80
N SER A 44 -10.16 6.66 12.89
CA SER A 44 -10.12 8.11 13.13
C SER A 44 -11.52 8.72 13.24
N VAL A 45 -12.46 8.28 12.40
CA VAL A 45 -13.87 8.68 12.49
C VAL A 45 -14.49 8.21 13.81
N GLN A 46 -14.22 6.97 14.21
CA GLN A 46 -14.70 6.43 15.49
C GLN A 46 -14.18 7.25 16.67
N ARG A 47 -12.88 7.55 16.72
CA ARG A 47 -12.27 8.41 17.75
C ARG A 47 -12.92 9.79 17.79
N TRP A 48 -13.15 10.40 16.62
CA TRP A 48 -13.82 11.69 16.54
C TRP A 48 -15.24 11.63 17.13
N ILE A 49 -16.04 10.62 16.76
CA ILE A 49 -17.40 10.45 17.28
C ILE A 49 -17.41 10.21 18.80
N ALA A 50 -16.45 9.42 19.30
CA ALA A 50 -16.30 9.12 20.72
C ALA A 50 -15.79 10.32 21.54
N GLY A 51 -15.22 11.34 20.90
CA GLY A 51 -14.56 12.46 21.57
C GLY A 51 -13.16 12.13 22.08
N ASP A 52 -12.57 11.00 21.66
CA ASP A 52 -11.24 10.56 22.06
C ASP A 52 -10.15 11.46 21.47
N PRO A 53 -9.01 11.68 22.15
CA PRO A 53 -7.90 12.48 21.63
C PRO A 53 -7.35 11.96 20.29
N ILE A 54 -6.59 12.80 19.59
CA ILE A 54 -5.78 12.36 18.45
C ILE A 54 -4.43 11.87 19.00
N PRO A 55 -4.09 10.56 18.90
CA PRO A 55 -2.78 10.09 19.29
C PRO A 55 -1.78 10.51 18.22
N LEU A 56 -0.75 11.24 18.62
CA LEU A 56 0.35 11.66 17.77
C LEU A 56 1.63 10.96 18.23
N PRO A 57 2.34 10.26 17.34
CA PRO A 57 3.65 9.74 17.68
C PRO A 57 4.64 10.92 17.81
N LEU A 58 5.38 10.96 18.91
CA LEU A 58 6.45 11.91 19.15
C LEU A 58 7.73 11.13 19.45
N SER A 59 8.70 11.22 18.56
CA SER A 59 10.07 10.81 18.85
C SER A 59 10.84 12.02 19.35
N THR A 60 11.58 11.91 20.45
CA THR A 60 12.39 13.01 20.98
C THR A 60 13.69 12.48 21.59
N THR A 61 14.71 13.33 21.68
CA THR A 61 15.93 13.00 22.41
C THR A 61 15.61 13.06 23.90
N ILE A 62 15.54 11.91 24.55
CA ILE A 62 15.40 11.86 26.01
C ILE A 62 16.73 12.31 26.60
N THR A 63 16.72 13.09 27.68
CA THR A 63 17.88 13.20 28.59
C THR A 63 17.52 12.47 29.89
N VAL A 64 18.34 11.51 30.31
CA VAL A 64 18.12 10.76 31.56
C VAL A 64 19.30 11.05 32.50
N PRO A 65 19.15 12.00 33.45
CA PRO A 65 20.24 12.45 34.30
C PRO A 65 20.93 11.32 35.09
N GLU A 66 20.20 10.27 35.45
CA GLU A 66 20.72 9.07 36.11
C GLU A 66 21.65 8.25 35.20
N LEU A 67 21.30 8.12 33.92
CA LEU A 67 22.12 7.40 32.94
C LEU A 67 23.33 8.23 32.52
N ASP A 68 23.19 9.55 32.43
CA ASP A 68 24.31 10.47 32.21
C ASP A 68 25.36 10.34 33.33
N ARG A 69 24.90 10.31 34.59
CA ARG A 69 25.76 10.10 35.76
C ARG A 69 26.44 8.74 35.76
N ALA A 70 25.78 7.72 35.19
CA ALA A 70 26.34 6.38 35.05
C ALA A 70 27.26 6.23 33.81
N GLY A 71 27.41 7.27 32.98
CA GLY A 71 28.14 7.21 31.73
C GLY A 71 27.52 6.28 30.69
N VAL A 72 26.20 6.03 30.78
CA VAL A 72 25.48 5.12 29.90
C VAL A 72 24.84 5.91 28.76
N HIS A 73 25.15 5.52 27.53
CA HIS A 73 24.52 6.09 26.35
C HIS A 73 23.07 5.60 26.19
N TYR A 74 22.18 6.53 25.87
CA TYR A 74 20.79 6.27 25.51
C TYR A 74 20.45 6.99 24.20
N GLY A 75 19.39 6.52 23.54
CA GLY A 75 18.93 7.04 22.25
C GLY A 75 17.65 7.86 22.37
N THR A 76 16.96 8.00 21.23
CA THR A 76 15.63 8.63 21.14
C THR A 76 14.57 7.82 21.90
N GLY A 77 13.62 8.55 22.47
CA GLY A 77 12.40 8.02 23.05
C GLY A 77 11.21 8.22 22.15
N ASP A 78 10.36 7.20 22.06
CA ASP A 78 9.09 7.25 21.36
C ASP A 78 7.95 7.35 22.36
N TYR A 79 7.13 8.39 22.21
CA TYR A 79 5.97 8.66 23.05
C TYR A 79 4.72 8.75 22.17
N ALA A 80 3.60 8.28 22.68
CA ALA A 80 2.28 8.63 22.14
C ALA A 80 1.76 9.81 22.94
N ILE A 81 1.64 10.98 22.31
CA ILE A 81 1.03 12.15 22.93
C ILE A 81 -0.44 12.25 22.50
N ASP A 82 -1.32 12.57 23.45
CA ASP A 82 -2.75 12.70 23.21
C ASP A 82 -3.12 14.17 22.98
N PHE A 83 -3.58 14.48 21.76
CA PHE A 83 -4.10 15.80 21.45
C PHE A 83 -5.57 15.91 21.85
N SER A 84 -5.81 16.32 23.10
CA SER A 84 -7.15 16.35 23.70
C SER A 84 -8.06 17.45 23.14
N ASP A 85 -7.54 18.66 22.93
CA ASP A 85 -8.32 19.82 22.47
C ASP A 85 -8.33 19.97 20.94
N ALA A 86 -8.44 18.85 20.23
CA ALA A 86 -8.42 18.81 18.78
C ALA A 86 -9.72 19.40 18.18
N GLY A 87 -9.64 20.63 17.67
CA GLY A 87 -10.72 21.26 16.91
C GLY A 87 -11.03 20.53 15.59
N ILE A 88 -12.12 20.93 14.93
CA ILE A 88 -12.60 20.32 13.68
C ILE A 88 -11.51 20.28 12.60
N GLY A 89 -10.72 21.36 12.48
CA GLY A 89 -9.62 21.42 11.51
C GLY A 89 -8.57 20.33 11.72
N ALA A 90 -8.17 20.09 12.97
CA ALA A 90 -7.21 19.03 13.31
C ALA A 90 -7.78 17.64 13.03
N ARG A 91 -9.09 17.42 13.26
CA ARG A 91 -9.77 16.16 12.94
C ARG A 91 -9.84 15.89 11.44
N VAL A 92 -10.12 16.91 10.64
CA VAL A 92 -10.10 16.80 9.18
C VAL A 92 -8.69 16.50 8.68
N LEU A 93 -7.67 17.17 9.24
CA LEU A 93 -6.27 16.89 8.90
C LEU A 93 -5.87 15.45 9.27
N ASP A 94 -6.22 14.93 10.45
CA ASP A 94 -5.92 13.53 10.86
C ASP A 94 -6.55 12.50 9.92
N LEU A 95 -7.69 12.81 9.29
CA LEU A 95 -8.36 11.91 8.34
C LEU A 95 -7.66 11.85 6.97
N LEU A 96 -7.04 12.94 6.52
CA LEU A 96 -6.52 13.05 5.15
C LEU A 96 -5.49 11.96 4.79
N PRO A 97 -4.47 11.67 5.62
CA PRO A 97 -3.51 10.60 5.32
C PRO A 97 -4.18 9.23 5.21
N GLY A 98 -5.16 8.95 6.06
CA GLY A 98 -5.90 7.68 6.03
C GLY A 98 -6.75 7.53 4.77
N VAL A 99 -7.41 8.60 4.34
CA VAL A 99 -8.17 8.65 3.07
C VAL A 99 -7.23 8.46 1.89
N LEU A 100 -6.08 9.14 1.87
CA LEU A 100 -5.09 9.01 0.80
C LEU A 100 -4.53 7.59 0.71
N THR A 101 -4.15 7.00 1.85
CA THR A 101 -3.67 5.61 1.93
C THR A 101 -4.73 4.64 1.42
N SER A 102 -5.97 4.79 1.86
CA SER A 102 -7.09 3.98 1.41
C SER A 102 -7.34 4.11 -0.09
N ALA A 103 -7.29 5.33 -0.63
CA ALA A 103 -7.47 5.58 -2.05
C ALA A 103 -6.39 4.88 -2.90
N VAL A 104 -5.13 4.93 -2.46
CA VAL A 104 -4.02 4.23 -3.15
C VAL A 104 -4.21 2.72 -3.12
N VAL A 105 -4.53 2.14 -1.96
CA VAL A 105 -4.73 0.69 -1.81
C VAL A 105 -5.92 0.20 -2.61
N ILE A 106 -7.07 0.88 -2.49
CA ILE A 106 -8.29 0.54 -3.25
C ILE A 106 -8.05 0.72 -4.75
N GLY A 107 -7.33 1.77 -5.17
CA GLY A 107 -6.92 1.98 -6.54
C GLY A 107 -6.09 0.81 -7.08
N CYS A 108 -5.10 0.34 -6.31
CA CYS A 108 -4.31 -0.85 -6.65
C CYS A 108 -5.20 -2.09 -6.78
N ILE A 109 -6.11 -2.33 -5.83
CA ILE A 109 -7.06 -3.45 -5.87
C ILE A 109 -7.91 -3.41 -7.14
N ILE A 110 -8.49 -2.25 -7.47
CA ILE A 110 -9.30 -2.08 -8.69
C ILE A 110 -8.49 -2.38 -9.94
N LEU A 111 -7.24 -1.92 -10.00
CA LEU A 111 -6.34 -2.19 -11.12
C LEU A 111 -6.01 -3.69 -11.23
N PHE A 112 -5.75 -4.37 -10.11
CA PHE A 112 -5.52 -5.82 -10.07
C PHE A 112 -6.75 -6.61 -10.53
N LEU A 113 -7.94 -6.28 -10.02
CA LEU A 113 -9.19 -6.94 -10.45
C LEU A 113 -9.44 -6.73 -11.95
N ARG A 114 -9.16 -5.53 -12.47
CA ARG A 114 -9.23 -5.24 -13.90
C ARG A 114 -8.19 -6.00 -14.72
N PHE A 115 -7.01 -6.25 -14.16
CA PHE A 115 -5.96 -7.05 -14.78
C PHE A 115 -6.33 -8.54 -14.86
N MET A 116 -6.99 -9.08 -13.83
CA MET A 116 -7.41 -10.50 -13.79
C MET A 116 -8.42 -10.87 -14.89
N VAL A 117 -9.30 -9.95 -15.29
CA VAL A 117 -10.37 -10.25 -16.25
C VAL A 117 -9.82 -10.69 -17.62
N PRO A 118 -8.93 -9.94 -18.30
CA PRO A 118 -8.41 -10.33 -19.63
C PRO A 118 -7.39 -11.46 -19.59
N VAL A 119 -6.55 -11.53 -18.54
CA VAL A 119 -5.69 -12.70 -18.29
C VAL A 119 -6.56 -13.96 -18.26
N GLY A 120 -7.71 -13.84 -17.61
CA GLY A 120 -8.65 -14.92 -17.50
C GLY A 120 -9.40 -15.31 -18.76
N ALA A 121 -9.39 -14.44 -19.77
CA ALA A 121 -9.92 -14.68 -21.11
C ALA A 121 -8.83 -15.14 -22.10
N GLY A 122 -7.60 -15.40 -21.62
CA GLY A 122 -6.48 -15.83 -22.48
C GLY A 122 -5.76 -14.70 -23.20
N GLN A 123 -6.00 -13.43 -22.80
CA GLN A 123 -5.38 -12.25 -23.42
C GLN A 123 -4.46 -11.49 -22.43
N PRO A 124 -3.41 -12.13 -21.88
CA PRO A 124 -2.55 -11.50 -20.88
C PRO A 124 -1.69 -10.37 -21.44
N PHE A 125 -1.41 -10.37 -22.75
CA PHE A 125 -0.49 -9.41 -23.40
C PHE A 125 -1.19 -8.26 -24.13
N ALA A 126 -2.49 -8.04 -23.90
CA ALA A 126 -3.17 -6.89 -24.49
C ALA A 126 -2.48 -5.56 -24.06
N PRO A 127 -2.33 -4.56 -24.94
CA PRO A 127 -1.62 -3.31 -24.63
C PRO A 127 -2.14 -2.59 -23.37
N ALA A 128 -3.44 -2.70 -23.08
CA ALA A 128 -4.05 -2.16 -21.87
C ALA A 128 -3.49 -2.76 -20.57
N GLN A 129 -2.99 -4.01 -20.58
CA GLN A 129 -2.39 -4.64 -19.40
C GLN A 129 -1.06 -4.01 -19.01
N VAL A 130 -0.24 -3.61 -20.00
CA VAL A 130 1.03 -2.90 -19.74
C VAL A 130 0.76 -1.60 -18.99
N THR A 131 -0.22 -0.82 -19.44
CA THR A 131 -0.60 0.44 -18.78
C THR A 131 -1.12 0.22 -17.37
N ARG A 132 -1.94 -0.81 -17.14
CA ARG A 132 -2.44 -1.15 -15.80
C ARG A 132 -1.32 -1.57 -14.85
N LEU A 133 -0.39 -2.39 -15.34
CA LEU A 133 0.73 -2.86 -14.54
C LEU A 133 1.72 -1.72 -14.21
N ARG A 134 1.92 -0.78 -15.14
CA ARG A 134 2.63 0.48 -14.86
C ARG A 134 1.91 1.34 -13.84
N ALA A 135 0.58 1.45 -13.92
CA ALA A 135 -0.22 2.21 -12.96
C ALA A 135 -0.14 1.59 -11.55
N ILE A 136 -0.21 0.26 -11.44
CA ILE A 136 0.03 -0.45 -10.17
C ILE A 136 1.44 -0.17 -9.66
N GLY A 137 2.45 -0.32 -10.53
CA GLY A 137 3.84 -0.04 -10.18
C GLY A 137 4.04 1.38 -9.64
N PHE A 138 3.49 2.38 -10.32
CA PHE A 138 3.54 3.78 -9.90
C PHE A 138 2.81 4.02 -8.59
N ALA A 139 1.59 3.48 -8.43
CA ALA A 139 0.79 3.65 -7.22
C ALA A 139 1.46 3.04 -5.98
N LEU A 140 2.09 1.87 -6.11
CA LEU A 140 2.82 1.24 -5.02
C LEU A 140 4.16 1.94 -4.74
N MET A 141 4.88 2.35 -5.80
CA MET A 141 6.20 2.97 -5.67
C MET A 141 6.14 4.39 -5.11
N LEU A 142 5.10 5.16 -5.42
CA LEU A 142 5.01 6.57 -5.03
C LEU A 142 3.79 6.88 -4.19
N GLY A 143 2.64 6.24 -4.44
CA GLY A 143 1.40 6.55 -3.74
C GLY A 143 1.49 6.34 -2.22
N LEU A 144 2.03 5.20 -1.78
CA LEU A 144 2.17 4.90 -0.36
C LEU A 144 3.26 5.73 0.34
N PRO A 145 4.45 5.96 -0.24
CA PRO A 145 5.41 6.91 0.31
C PRO A 145 4.87 8.33 0.43
N VAL A 146 4.14 8.82 -0.57
CA VAL A 146 3.51 10.14 -0.51
C VAL A 146 2.46 10.19 0.61
N ALA A 147 1.67 9.13 0.80
CA ALA A 147 0.73 9.05 1.90
C ALA A 147 1.41 9.03 3.28
N ALA A 148 2.52 8.30 3.41
CA ALA A 148 3.33 8.28 4.63
C ALA A 148 3.94 9.66 4.92
N LEU A 149 4.50 10.33 3.92
CA LEU A 149 5.02 11.69 4.06
C LEU A 149 3.92 12.70 4.45
N ALA A 150 2.72 12.56 3.87
CA ALA A 150 1.58 13.38 4.25
C ALA A 150 1.16 13.16 5.71
N ARG A 151 1.23 11.91 6.20
CA ARG A 151 1.00 11.58 7.62
C ARG A 151 2.03 12.27 8.52
N GLU A 152 3.31 12.08 8.25
CA GLU A 152 4.40 12.71 9.03
C GLU A 152 4.31 14.24 9.03
N ALA A 153 4.01 14.84 7.87
CA ALA A 153 3.85 16.28 7.74
C ALA A 153 2.65 16.81 8.55
N ILE A 154 1.52 16.09 8.55
CA ILE A 154 0.34 16.46 9.31
C ILE A 154 0.60 16.27 10.81
N ASP A 155 1.14 15.14 11.23
CA ASP A 155 1.46 14.86 12.63
C ASP A 155 2.44 15.92 13.16
N GLY A 156 3.51 16.22 12.41
CA GLY A 156 4.46 17.30 12.74
C GLY A 156 3.80 18.69 12.81
N SER A 157 2.84 18.98 11.93
CA SER A 157 2.10 20.25 11.96
C SER A 157 1.21 20.39 13.20
N LEU A 158 0.59 19.27 13.63
CA LEU A 158 -0.26 19.22 14.82
C LEU A 158 0.60 19.30 16.10
N ILE A 159 1.69 18.52 16.18
CA ILE A 159 2.66 18.57 17.27
C ILE A 159 3.24 19.98 17.43
N GLY A 160 3.63 20.62 16.31
CA GLY A 160 4.19 21.98 16.32
C GLY A 160 3.21 23.06 16.80
N SER A 161 1.92 22.76 16.89
CA SER A 161 0.92 23.68 17.47
C SER A 161 0.76 23.54 18.99
N MET A 162 1.42 22.55 19.62
CA MET A 162 1.32 22.27 21.05
C MET A 162 2.47 22.91 21.82
N ASP A 163 2.21 23.26 23.08
CA ASP A 163 3.26 23.57 24.04
C ASP A 163 3.81 22.26 24.65
N LEU A 164 4.95 21.83 24.15
CA LEU A 164 5.61 20.59 24.61
C LEU A 164 6.57 20.82 25.79
N GLY A 165 6.52 21.99 26.45
CA GLY A 165 7.33 22.25 27.64
C GLY A 165 8.84 22.19 27.40
N GLY A 166 9.29 22.48 26.17
CA GLY A 166 10.71 22.45 25.77
C GLY A 166 11.21 21.12 25.21
N LEU A 167 10.35 20.13 25.00
CA LEU A 167 10.72 18.94 24.23
C LEU A 167 10.94 19.30 22.76
N GLU A 168 12.07 18.86 22.21
CA GLU A 168 12.39 19.04 20.79
C GLU A 168 11.88 17.83 19.99
N PRO A 169 10.94 18.02 19.03
CA PRO A 169 10.49 16.95 18.17
C PRO A 169 11.63 16.44 17.29
N GLY A 170 11.90 15.15 17.37
CA GLY A 170 12.76 14.43 16.44
C GLY A 170 12.01 14.16 15.14
N PHE A 171 12.76 14.16 14.03
CA PHE A 171 12.26 13.76 12.73
C PHE A 171 12.80 12.38 12.36
N THR A 172 11.90 11.40 12.24
CA THR A 172 12.23 10.05 11.76
C THR A 172 11.45 9.77 10.49
N LEU A 173 12.17 9.56 9.38
CA LEU A 173 11.55 9.18 8.12
C LEU A 173 11.59 7.65 7.95
N SER A 174 10.43 7.00 8.06
CA SER A 174 10.28 5.59 7.73
C SER A 174 9.61 5.45 6.37
N LEU A 175 10.35 4.95 5.38
CA LEU A 175 9.81 4.70 4.04
C LEU A 175 9.19 3.30 3.96
N PRO A 176 8.05 3.13 3.26
CA PRO A 176 7.42 1.84 3.10
C PRO A 176 8.14 1.04 2.00
N TRP A 177 9.33 0.52 2.32
CA TRP A 177 10.22 -0.16 1.36
C TRP A 177 9.57 -1.36 0.67
N LEU A 178 8.76 -2.14 1.39
CA LEU A 178 8.13 -3.34 0.83
C LEU A 178 7.18 -3.00 -0.34
N PRO A 179 6.15 -2.14 -0.19
CA PRO A 179 5.33 -1.78 -1.34
C PRO A 179 6.13 -1.04 -2.42
N MET A 180 7.14 -0.24 -2.06
CA MET A 180 7.98 0.42 -3.07
C MET A 180 8.72 -0.58 -3.96
N THR A 181 9.33 -1.60 -3.36
CA THR A 181 10.01 -2.67 -4.09
C THR A 181 9.04 -3.50 -4.92
N LEU A 182 7.84 -3.82 -4.41
CA LEU A 182 6.78 -4.48 -5.19
C LEU A 182 6.32 -3.62 -6.37
N GLY A 183 6.22 -2.30 -6.19
CA GLY A 183 5.91 -1.36 -7.26
C GLY A 183 6.98 -1.35 -8.35
N LEU A 184 8.25 -1.37 -7.97
CA LEU A 184 9.37 -1.49 -8.91
C LEU A 184 9.33 -2.81 -9.68
N VAL A 185 9.08 -3.93 -8.99
CA VAL A 185 8.93 -5.25 -9.63
C VAL A 185 7.76 -5.24 -10.61
N ALA A 186 6.61 -4.67 -10.24
CA ALA A 186 5.48 -4.53 -11.15
C ALA A 186 5.83 -3.68 -12.38
N ALA A 187 6.55 -2.57 -12.21
CA ALA A 187 7.01 -1.75 -13.32
C ALA A 187 7.96 -2.51 -14.27
N LEU A 188 8.88 -3.31 -13.72
CA LEU A 188 9.76 -4.18 -14.51
C LEU A 188 8.99 -5.25 -15.28
N LEU A 189 8.01 -5.89 -14.63
CA LEU A 189 7.11 -6.85 -15.29
C LEU A 189 6.32 -6.17 -16.43
N ALA A 190 5.93 -4.91 -16.28
CA ALA A 190 5.26 -4.17 -17.35
C ALA A 190 6.13 -4.00 -18.59
N GLU A 191 7.44 -3.79 -18.44
CA GLU A 191 8.35 -3.74 -19.58
C GLU A 191 8.51 -5.12 -20.26
N ALA A 192 8.51 -6.22 -19.49
CA ALA A 192 8.49 -7.56 -20.07
C ALA A 192 7.19 -7.81 -20.87
N PHE A 193 6.04 -7.40 -20.33
CA PHE A 193 4.74 -7.55 -21.00
C PHE A 193 4.64 -6.73 -22.28
N LYS A 194 5.32 -5.58 -22.37
CA LYS A 194 5.40 -4.77 -23.59
C LYS A 194 6.14 -5.48 -24.72
N VAL A 195 7.16 -6.28 -24.40
CA VAL A 195 7.83 -7.12 -25.40
C VAL A 195 6.90 -8.24 -25.84
N GLY A 196 6.21 -8.88 -24.89
CA GLY A 196 5.23 -9.93 -25.17
C GLY A 196 4.06 -9.48 -26.04
N SER A 197 3.56 -8.25 -25.85
CA SER A 197 2.46 -7.70 -26.66
C SER A 197 2.85 -7.57 -28.14
N ARG A 198 4.07 -7.10 -28.43
CA ARG A 198 4.56 -6.98 -29.81
C ARG A 198 4.68 -8.34 -30.49
N LEU A 199 5.18 -9.34 -29.79
CA LEU A 199 5.29 -10.70 -30.32
C LEU A 199 3.91 -11.33 -30.59
N SER A 200 2.92 -11.03 -29.75
CA SER A 200 1.54 -11.47 -29.98
C SER A 200 0.94 -10.84 -31.24
N ASP A 201 1.12 -9.53 -31.41
CA ASP A 201 0.62 -8.79 -32.57
C ASP A 201 1.27 -9.29 -33.88
N ASP A 202 2.58 -9.59 -33.86
CA ASP A 202 3.31 -10.12 -35.02
C ASP A 202 2.81 -11.52 -35.46
N VAL A 203 2.39 -12.37 -34.51
CA VAL A 203 1.86 -13.71 -34.81
C VAL A 203 0.45 -13.63 -35.39
N GLU A 204 -0.41 -12.74 -34.88
CA GLU A 204 -1.75 -12.54 -35.43
C GLU A 204 -1.70 -11.97 -36.87
N GLY A 205 -0.66 -11.21 -37.23
CA GLY A 205 -0.45 -10.70 -38.59
C GLY A 205 0.04 -11.73 -39.62
N LEU A 206 0.42 -12.95 -39.20
CA LEU A 206 0.93 -14.01 -40.07
C LEU A 206 -0.15 -15.06 -40.47
N VAL A 207 -1.39 -14.90 -39.98
CA VAL A 207 -2.53 -15.81 -40.24
C VAL A 207 -3.40 -15.31 -41.37
#